data_AF-A0A923LG70-F1
#
_entry.id   AF-A0A923LG70-F1
#
_cell.length_a   1.000
_cell.length_b   1.000
_cell.length_c   1.000
_cell.angle_alpha   90.00
_cell.angle_beta   90.00
_cell.angle_gamma   90.00
#
_symmetry.space_group_name_H-M   'P 1'
#
loop_
_entity.id
_entity.type
_entity.pdbx_description
1 polymer ?
#
loop_
_entity_poly.entity_id
_entity_poly.type
_entity_poly.pdbx_seq_one_letter_code
_entity_poly.pdbx_strand_id
1 'polypeptide(L)'
;MMKNIAKKIYLTLIFLLLYAPIATLIVLSFNNTKTRSKWGGFTGKWYLSLFHNQDIMNALYTTLIIALLSALIATVLGTAAAIGMQAMKSKIRTFLLGITNIPMLNADIVTGISLMLLFIAWRFTLGFSTILLAHITFNIPYVILSVLPKLKQTNKNIYEAALDLGASPVYAFYKVVFPDILPGVFSGFLLAFTMSLDDFVITHFTKGPGIDTLSTKIYSEVRKGIKPEMYALSTILFLTVLLLLILVNFTPDTQKEDKKKSRKITHIHKISSLIFKKAVPALMVIVITAGGIFYHSRNQMSTQNQVIVYNWGEYLDPDAVSMFEKETGIDVVYEEYETNEIMYPKVQSGAIAYDVVCPSDYMVQRMIENDLLAEINYNNIPNLEYIGDIYMEQSKQFDPENKYSIPYLWGTVGILYNKSMVDEPVDSWGILWDEKYEDNILMQDSVRDAFGVALKYLGYSLNSTDLDELEAAKKLLIAQKPLVQAYVIDQVRDKMIGNEAALGVIYSGEALYCQMENPDLEYVIPKEGSNLWIDSWVIPENARHKENAEKFINFLCRPDIAKMNFDYITYSIPNTAGRELIEDESVRNSTIAFPDPSQLTNCETFQFLGDENDTLYNQLWREVKSQ
;
A
#
# COMPACT_ATOMS: atom_id res chain seq x y z
N MET A 1 20.63 -37.25 -20.70
CA MET A 1 20.68 -37.20 -19.22
C MET A 1 21.00 -35.78 -18.70
N MET A 2 22.07 -35.13 -19.17
CA MET A 2 22.44 -33.74 -18.80
C MET A 2 21.31 -32.71 -18.99
N LYS A 3 20.53 -32.75 -20.07
CA LYS A 3 19.39 -31.84 -20.26
C LYS A 3 18.29 -31.96 -19.19
N ASN A 4 18.06 -33.17 -18.65
CA ASN A 4 17.08 -33.38 -17.58
C ASN A 4 17.62 -32.94 -16.22
N ILE A 5 18.93 -33.08 -16.00
CA ILE A 5 19.59 -32.60 -14.77
C ILE A 5 19.64 -31.07 -14.76
N ALA A 6 20.07 -30.44 -15.87
CA ALA A 6 20.06 -28.99 -16.02
C ALA A 6 18.65 -28.39 -15.89
N LYS A 7 17.62 -29.02 -16.49
CA LYS A 7 16.22 -28.61 -16.31
C LYS A 7 15.77 -28.71 -14.85
N LYS A 8 16.14 -29.78 -14.14
CA LYS A 8 15.81 -29.92 -12.70
C LYS A 8 16.53 -28.87 -11.86
N ILE A 9 17.81 -28.63 -12.10
CA ILE A 9 18.58 -27.58 -11.40
C ILE A 9 17.96 -26.21 -11.64
N TYR A 10 17.65 -25.88 -12.90
CA TYR A 10 17.00 -24.62 -13.26
C TYR A 10 15.64 -24.44 -12.57
N LEU A 11 14.80 -25.49 -12.57
CA LEU A 11 13.53 -25.46 -11.83
C LEU A 11 13.76 -25.30 -10.32
N THR A 12 14.70 -26.04 -9.73
CA THR A 12 15.04 -25.90 -8.30
C THR A 12 15.50 -24.49 -7.97
N LEU A 13 16.33 -23.86 -8.82
CA LEU A 13 16.77 -22.47 -8.63
C LEU A 13 15.59 -21.49 -8.70
N ILE A 14 14.66 -21.68 -9.64
CA ILE A 14 13.43 -20.87 -9.69
C ILE A 14 12.60 -21.05 -8.43
N PHE A 15 12.38 -22.28 -7.98
CA PHE A 15 11.64 -22.54 -6.73
C PHE A 15 12.36 -21.93 -5.53
N LEU A 16 13.68 -22.03 -5.45
CA LEU A 16 14.45 -21.44 -4.36
C LEU A 16 14.32 -19.91 -4.40
N LEU A 17 14.47 -19.29 -5.57
CA LEU A 17 14.31 -17.84 -5.75
C LEU A 17 12.90 -17.36 -5.34
N LEU A 18 11.85 -18.10 -5.73
CA LEU A 18 10.46 -17.74 -5.44
C LEU A 18 10.07 -17.95 -3.97
N TYR A 19 10.52 -19.05 -3.33
CA TYR A 19 10.07 -19.45 -2.00
C TYR A 19 11.05 -19.09 -0.88
N ALA A 20 12.33 -18.82 -1.16
CA ALA A 20 13.29 -18.42 -0.13
C ALA A 20 12.90 -17.13 0.59
N PRO A 21 12.43 -16.05 -0.08
CA PRO A 21 11.96 -14.86 0.63
C PRO A 21 10.83 -15.16 1.61
N ILE A 22 9.86 -16.00 1.19
CA ILE A 22 8.75 -16.44 2.04
C ILE A 22 9.27 -17.22 3.24
N ALA A 23 10.20 -18.15 3.03
CA ALA A 23 10.83 -18.90 4.12
C ALA A 23 11.58 -17.99 5.09
N THR A 24 12.26 -16.96 4.60
CA THR A 24 12.93 -15.95 5.44
C THR A 24 11.92 -15.18 6.28
N LEU A 25 10.78 -14.75 5.71
CA LEU A 25 9.71 -14.10 6.49
C LEU A 25 9.15 -15.02 7.57
N ILE A 26 8.98 -16.32 7.26
CA ILE A 26 8.55 -17.33 8.25
C ILE A 26 9.58 -17.50 9.36
N VAL A 27 10.87 -17.41 9.07
CA VAL A 27 11.92 -17.46 10.12
C VAL A 27 11.91 -16.18 10.95
N LEU A 28 11.80 -15.02 10.30
CA LEU A 28 11.77 -13.71 10.95
C LEU A 28 10.50 -13.50 11.79
N SER A 29 9.39 -14.18 11.50
CA SER A 29 8.19 -14.13 12.35
C SER A 29 8.41 -14.71 13.75
N PHE A 30 9.49 -15.47 13.95
CA PHE A 30 9.92 -15.97 15.25
C PHE A 30 11.06 -15.17 15.87
N ASN A 31 11.55 -14.10 15.22
CA ASN A 31 12.67 -13.29 15.73
C ASN A 31 12.21 -12.35 16.86
N ASN A 32 12.90 -12.33 17.99
CA ASN A 32 12.51 -11.51 19.15
C ASN A 32 12.86 -10.01 19.05
N THR A 33 13.57 -9.59 18.00
CA THR A 33 13.93 -8.18 17.72
C THR A 33 13.04 -7.59 16.63
N LYS A 34 12.96 -6.25 16.57
CA LYS A 34 12.28 -5.51 15.49
C LYS A 34 13.12 -5.42 14.21
N THR A 35 14.46 -5.49 14.33
CA THR A 35 15.41 -5.37 13.20
C THR A 35 15.62 -6.71 12.48
N ARG A 36 15.81 -6.68 11.15
CA ARG A 36 16.18 -7.85 10.33
C ARG A 36 17.64 -8.30 10.54
N SER A 37 18.51 -7.36 10.90
CA SER A 37 19.97 -7.53 10.89
C SER A 37 20.52 -8.28 12.10
N LYS A 38 19.74 -8.41 13.19
CA LYS A 38 20.17 -9.09 14.43
C LYS A 38 19.12 -10.10 14.88
N TRP A 39 19.53 -11.35 15.09
CA TRP A 39 18.66 -12.40 15.65
C TRP A 39 18.59 -12.30 17.18
N GLY A 40 17.40 -11.98 17.70
CA GLY A 40 17.15 -11.80 19.14
C GLY A 40 16.70 -13.05 19.90
N GLY A 41 16.58 -14.20 19.24
CA GLY A 41 16.04 -15.45 19.81
C GLY A 41 14.62 -15.77 19.31
N PHE A 42 14.12 -16.95 19.68
CA PHE A 42 12.81 -17.46 19.25
C PHE A 42 11.66 -16.89 20.09
N THR A 43 10.58 -16.42 19.46
CA THR A 43 9.37 -15.92 20.14
C THR A 43 8.09 -16.19 19.37
N GLY A 44 6.98 -16.39 20.09
CA GLY A 44 5.62 -16.44 19.52
C GLY A 44 4.81 -15.16 19.77
N LYS A 45 5.41 -14.12 20.39
CA LYS A 45 4.70 -12.93 20.87
C LYS A 45 4.00 -12.16 19.74
N TRP A 46 4.58 -12.16 18.54
CA TRP A 46 4.04 -11.45 17.37
C TRP A 46 2.74 -12.06 16.87
N TYR A 47 2.59 -13.38 16.98
CA TYR A 47 1.31 -14.05 16.68
C TYR A 47 0.22 -13.66 17.66
N LEU A 48 0.56 -13.47 18.95
CA LEU A 48 -0.40 -12.98 19.95
C LEU A 48 -0.74 -11.49 19.72
N SER A 49 0.27 -10.66 19.45
CA SER A 49 0.12 -9.23 19.11
C SER A 49 -0.81 -9.06 17.91
N LEU A 50 -0.64 -9.90 16.89
CA LEU A 50 -1.49 -9.94 15.69
C LEU A 50 -2.98 -10.07 16.01
N PHE A 51 -3.37 -11.01 16.89
CA PHE A 51 -4.78 -11.22 17.24
C PHE A 51 -5.36 -10.14 18.15
N HIS A 52 -4.53 -9.35 18.84
CA HIS A 52 -4.97 -8.20 19.64
C HIS A 52 -5.07 -6.93 18.79
N ASN A 53 -4.45 -6.89 17.61
CA ASN A 53 -4.53 -5.76 16.71
C ASN A 53 -5.90 -5.75 16.02
N GLN A 54 -6.77 -4.83 16.45
CA GLN A 54 -8.13 -4.71 15.93
C GLN A 54 -8.14 -4.38 14.43
N ASP A 55 -7.22 -3.54 13.93
CA ASP A 55 -7.18 -3.15 12.52
C ASP A 55 -6.85 -4.34 11.62
N ILE A 56 -5.86 -5.15 12.00
CA ILE A 56 -5.49 -6.34 11.25
C ILE A 56 -6.63 -7.38 11.27
N MET A 57 -7.27 -7.56 12.42
CA MET A 57 -8.41 -8.48 12.54
C MET A 57 -9.60 -7.99 11.72
N ASN A 58 -9.88 -6.69 11.73
CA ASN A 58 -10.92 -6.07 10.90
C ASN A 58 -10.62 -6.29 9.42
N ALA A 59 -9.37 -6.06 8.99
CA ALA A 59 -8.93 -6.31 7.62
C ALA A 59 -9.09 -7.77 7.20
N LEU A 60 -8.75 -8.72 8.09
CA LEU A 60 -8.98 -10.16 7.91
C LEU A 60 -10.46 -10.48 7.69
N TYR A 61 -11.34 -9.96 8.54
CA TYR A 61 -12.78 -10.18 8.41
C TYR A 61 -13.31 -9.59 7.09
N THR A 62 -12.97 -8.34 6.78
CA THR A 62 -13.31 -7.69 5.50
C THR A 62 -12.91 -8.55 4.32
N THR A 63 -11.66 -9.00 4.25
CA THR A 63 -11.15 -9.84 3.15
C THR A 63 -11.93 -11.14 3.01
N LEU A 64 -12.13 -11.88 4.11
CA LEU A 64 -12.82 -13.17 4.05
C LEU A 64 -14.27 -13.03 3.61
N ILE A 65 -14.97 -11.99 4.09
CA ILE A 65 -16.36 -11.73 3.74
C ILE A 65 -16.47 -11.32 2.27
N ILE A 66 -15.64 -10.37 1.81
CA ILE A 66 -15.64 -9.92 0.42
C ILE A 66 -15.29 -11.08 -0.51
N ALA A 67 -14.23 -11.83 -0.23
CA ALA A 67 -13.82 -12.97 -1.03
C ALA A 67 -14.91 -14.04 -1.13
N LEU A 68 -15.57 -14.34 -0.02
CA LEU A 68 -16.64 -15.33 0.01
C LEU A 68 -17.90 -14.85 -0.72
N LEU A 69 -18.38 -13.63 -0.43
CA LEU A 69 -19.59 -13.09 -1.05
C LEU A 69 -19.39 -12.85 -2.55
N SER A 70 -18.25 -12.27 -2.95
CA SER A 70 -17.95 -12.03 -4.36
C SER A 70 -17.88 -13.35 -5.12
N ALA A 71 -17.21 -14.38 -4.56
CA ALA A 71 -17.11 -15.68 -5.20
C ALA A 71 -18.47 -16.38 -5.30
N LEU A 72 -19.30 -16.33 -4.25
CA LEU A 72 -20.65 -16.92 -4.29
C LEU A 72 -21.53 -16.24 -5.35
N ILE A 73 -21.58 -14.90 -5.34
CA ILE A 73 -22.42 -14.14 -6.28
C ILE A 73 -21.89 -14.30 -7.71
N ALA A 74 -20.57 -14.18 -7.93
CA ALA A 74 -19.96 -14.40 -9.23
C ALA A 74 -20.16 -15.84 -9.72
N THR A 75 -20.18 -16.84 -8.83
CA THR A 75 -20.44 -18.24 -9.21
C THR A 75 -21.86 -18.41 -9.74
N VAL A 76 -22.84 -17.82 -9.08
CA VAL A 76 -24.24 -17.84 -9.52
C VAL A 76 -24.38 -17.11 -10.86
N LEU A 77 -23.89 -15.87 -10.95
CA LEU A 77 -24.00 -15.05 -12.15
C LEU A 77 -23.21 -15.63 -13.33
N GLY A 78 -21.98 -16.05 -13.10
CA GLY A 78 -21.11 -16.65 -14.11
C GLY A 78 -21.59 -18.00 -14.60
N THR A 79 -22.17 -18.85 -13.73
CA THR A 79 -22.80 -20.11 -14.16
C THR A 79 -24.03 -19.84 -15.02
N ALA A 80 -24.90 -18.91 -14.61
CA ALA A 80 -26.06 -18.51 -15.40
C ALA A 80 -25.64 -17.92 -16.77
N ALA A 81 -24.62 -17.06 -16.78
CA ALA A 81 -24.05 -16.50 -17.99
C ALA A 81 -23.46 -17.59 -18.90
N ALA A 82 -22.74 -18.57 -18.35
CA ALA A 82 -22.18 -19.68 -19.13
C ALA A 82 -23.27 -20.55 -19.78
N ILE A 83 -24.36 -20.84 -19.05
CA ILE A 83 -25.53 -21.56 -19.58
C ILE A 83 -26.19 -20.74 -20.70
N GLY A 84 -26.42 -19.45 -20.48
CA GLY A 84 -26.99 -18.55 -21.48
C GLY A 84 -26.13 -18.46 -22.74
N MET A 85 -24.82 -18.27 -22.59
CA MET A 85 -23.86 -18.24 -23.69
C MET A 85 -23.81 -19.56 -24.46
N GLN A 86 -23.97 -20.70 -23.78
CA GLN A 86 -24.00 -22.00 -24.45
C GLN A 86 -25.24 -22.19 -25.35
N ALA A 87 -26.35 -21.52 -25.02
CA ALA A 87 -27.57 -21.51 -25.84
C ALA A 87 -27.53 -20.51 -27.02
N MET A 88 -26.55 -19.60 -27.06
CA MET A 88 -26.46 -18.55 -28.08
C MET A 88 -25.78 -19.02 -29.38
N LYS A 89 -26.07 -18.31 -30.48
CA LYS A 89 -25.36 -18.47 -31.76
C LYS A 89 -23.87 -18.12 -31.60
N SER A 90 -23.01 -18.83 -32.34
CA SER A 90 -21.56 -18.72 -32.18
C SER A 90 -21.01 -17.29 -32.24
N LYS A 91 -21.50 -16.46 -33.17
CA LYS A 91 -21.05 -15.05 -33.31
C LYS A 91 -21.36 -14.19 -32.07
N ILE A 92 -22.59 -14.28 -31.56
CA ILE A 92 -23.03 -13.52 -30.38
C ILE A 92 -22.28 -14.00 -29.14
N ARG A 93 -22.12 -15.33 -29.00
CA ARG A 93 -21.33 -15.92 -27.91
C ARG A 93 -19.89 -15.41 -27.92
N THR A 94 -19.22 -15.39 -29.07
CA THR A 94 -17.84 -14.89 -29.17
C THR A 94 -17.75 -13.41 -28.80
N PHE A 95 -18.71 -12.59 -29.24
CA PHE A 95 -18.76 -11.17 -28.88
C PHE A 95 -18.94 -10.94 -27.38
N LEU A 96 -19.90 -11.63 -26.75
CA LEU A 96 -20.14 -11.51 -25.30
C LEU A 96 -18.98 -12.05 -24.46
N LEU A 97 -18.31 -13.12 -24.91
CA LEU A 97 -17.07 -13.59 -24.26
C LEU A 97 -15.96 -12.53 -24.34
N GLY A 98 -15.86 -11.81 -25.46
CA GLY A 98 -14.93 -10.69 -25.60
C GLY A 98 -15.19 -9.60 -24.56
N ILE A 99 -16.45 -9.15 -24.44
CA ILE A 99 -16.84 -8.13 -23.44
C ILE A 99 -16.58 -8.63 -22.02
N THR A 100 -17.00 -9.86 -21.72
CA THR A 100 -16.90 -10.39 -20.35
C THR A 100 -15.46 -10.55 -19.92
N ASN A 101 -14.54 -10.83 -20.84
CA ASN A 101 -13.13 -11.00 -20.53
C ASN A 101 -12.34 -9.68 -20.44
N ILE A 102 -12.94 -8.52 -20.72
CA ILE A 102 -12.24 -7.22 -20.64
C ILE A 102 -11.51 -7.01 -19.30
N PRO A 103 -12.13 -7.26 -18.13
CA PRO A 103 -11.45 -7.10 -16.84
C PRO A 103 -10.24 -8.01 -16.67
N MET A 104 -10.23 -9.18 -17.30
CA MET A 104 -9.14 -10.15 -17.23
C MET A 104 -8.02 -9.87 -18.25
N LEU A 105 -8.30 -9.06 -19.29
CA LEU A 105 -7.34 -8.72 -20.35
C LEU A 105 -6.62 -7.40 -20.09
N ASN A 106 -7.26 -6.48 -19.37
CA ASN A 106 -6.66 -5.20 -18.99
C ASN A 106 -5.74 -5.36 -17.79
N ALA A 107 -4.83 -4.40 -17.59
CA ALA A 107 -4.09 -4.29 -16.34
C ALA A 107 -5.05 -3.97 -15.18
N ASP A 108 -4.83 -4.57 -14.02
CA ASP A 108 -5.71 -4.42 -12.85
C ASP A 108 -5.91 -2.95 -12.45
N ILE A 109 -4.87 -2.11 -12.61
CA ILE A 109 -4.94 -0.68 -12.33
C ILE A 109 -5.95 0.05 -13.21
N VAL A 110 -6.03 -0.31 -14.50
CA VAL A 110 -6.99 0.27 -15.44
C VAL A 110 -8.41 -0.12 -15.03
N THR A 111 -8.61 -1.38 -14.66
CA THR A 111 -9.90 -1.87 -14.17
C THR A 111 -10.30 -1.18 -12.86
N GLY A 112 -9.39 -1.05 -11.89
CA GLY A 112 -9.62 -0.39 -10.61
C GLY A 112 -10.03 1.08 -10.76
N ILE A 113 -9.25 1.87 -11.48
CA ILE A 113 -9.54 3.30 -11.73
C ILE A 113 -10.84 3.46 -12.52
N SER A 114 -11.08 2.62 -13.54
CA SER A 114 -12.31 2.69 -14.34
C SER A 114 -13.57 2.42 -13.49
N LEU A 115 -13.51 1.43 -12.61
CA LEU A 115 -14.62 1.10 -11.70
C LEU A 115 -14.82 2.20 -10.65
N MET A 116 -13.74 2.75 -10.10
CA MET A 116 -13.79 3.89 -9.20
C MET A 116 -14.52 5.07 -9.87
N LEU A 117 -14.09 5.49 -11.07
CA LEU A 117 -14.72 6.57 -11.82
C LEU A 117 -16.20 6.27 -12.15
N LEU A 118 -16.53 5.01 -12.46
CA LEU A 118 -17.92 4.60 -12.69
C LEU A 118 -18.78 4.75 -11.43
N PHE A 119 -18.27 4.32 -10.27
CA PHE A 119 -18.97 4.45 -8.99
C PHE A 119 -19.20 5.93 -8.63
N ILE A 120 -18.21 6.79 -8.86
CA ILE A 120 -18.33 8.24 -8.68
C ILE A 120 -19.40 8.81 -9.62
N ALA A 121 -19.36 8.45 -10.90
CA ALA A 121 -20.31 8.93 -11.90
C ALA A 121 -21.76 8.56 -11.54
N TRP A 122 -21.97 7.42 -10.88
CA TRP A 122 -23.26 6.96 -10.37
C TRP A 122 -23.55 7.37 -8.91
N ARG A 123 -22.71 8.25 -8.33
CA ARG A 123 -22.86 8.79 -6.97
C ARG A 123 -22.87 7.71 -5.88
N PHE A 124 -22.14 6.62 -6.08
CA PHE A 124 -21.89 5.64 -5.03
C PHE A 124 -20.80 6.16 -4.09
N THR A 125 -21.01 6.00 -2.78
CA THR A 125 -19.95 6.21 -1.78
C THR A 125 -19.01 5.01 -1.79
N LEU A 126 -17.71 5.26 -1.93
CA LEU A 126 -16.72 4.18 -1.85
C LEU A 126 -16.75 3.54 -0.46
N GLY A 127 -16.63 2.22 -0.43
CA GLY A 127 -16.67 1.42 0.79
C GLY A 127 -16.86 -0.07 0.50
N PHE A 128 -17.45 -0.80 1.44
CA PHE A 128 -17.62 -2.24 1.32
C PHE A 128 -18.41 -2.67 0.06
N SER A 129 -19.47 -1.93 -0.28
CA SER A 129 -20.34 -2.25 -1.42
C SER A 129 -19.63 -2.10 -2.77
N THR A 130 -18.81 -1.06 -2.92
CA THR A 130 -18.05 -0.80 -4.15
C THR A 130 -16.95 -1.82 -4.34
N ILE A 131 -16.24 -2.21 -3.26
CA ILE A 131 -15.28 -3.33 -3.31
C ILE A 131 -16.02 -4.61 -3.71
N LEU A 132 -17.13 -4.95 -3.05
CA LEU A 132 -17.88 -6.17 -3.36
C LEU A 132 -18.35 -6.20 -4.82
N LEU A 133 -18.91 -5.10 -5.34
CA LEU A 133 -19.35 -5.01 -6.74
C LEU A 133 -18.19 -5.13 -7.72
N ALA A 134 -17.07 -4.47 -7.45
CA ALA A 134 -15.87 -4.58 -8.26
C ALA A 134 -15.36 -6.03 -8.30
N HIS A 135 -15.32 -6.69 -7.14
CA HIS A 135 -14.91 -8.08 -7.03
C HIS A 135 -15.87 -9.03 -7.74
N ILE A 136 -17.17 -8.80 -7.69
CA ILE A 136 -18.13 -9.59 -8.48
C ILE A 136 -17.83 -9.43 -9.98
N THR A 137 -17.65 -8.20 -10.46
CA THR A 137 -17.41 -7.90 -11.87
C THR A 137 -16.18 -8.61 -12.42
N PHE A 138 -15.04 -8.56 -11.72
CA PHE A 138 -13.83 -9.23 -12.24
C PHE A 138 -13.81 -10.74 -11.97
N ASN A 139 -14.62 -11.27 -11.05
CA ASN A 139 -14.68 -12.72 -10.78
C ASN A 139 -15.59 -13.50 -11.74
N ILE A 140 -16.64 -12.88 -12.30
CA ILE A 140 -17.55 -13.51 -13.26
C ILE A 140 -16.82 -14.21 -14.44
N PRO A 141 -15.81 -13.60 -15.08
CA PRO A 141 -15.08 -14.21 -16.20
C PRO A 141 -14.37 -15.51 -15.80
N TYR A 142 -13.75 -15.56 -14.62
CA TYR A 142 -13.09 -16.78 -14.12
C TYR A 142 -14.08 -17.93 -13.91
N VAL A 143 -15.28 -17.63 -13.40
CA VAL A 143 -16.36 -18.62 -13.27
C VAL A 143 -16.80 -19.11 -14.65
N ILE A 144 -17.03 -18.21 -15.61
CA ILE A 144 -17.44 -18.59 -16.97
C ILE A 144 -16.38 -19.49 -17.62
N LEU A 145 -15.10 -19.16 -17.47
CA LEU A 145 -13.99 -19.95 -18.01
C LEU A 145 -13.90 -21.35 -17.39
N SER A 146 -14.39 -21.53 -16.16
CA SER A 146 -14.44 -22.83 -15.50
C SER A 146 -15.68 -23.66 -15.86
N VAL A 147 -16.85 -23.02 -15.94
CA VAL A 147 -18.15 -23.69 -16.17
C VAL A 147 -18.38 -24.01 -17.65
N LEU A 148 -18.04 -23.09 -18.55
CA LEU A 148 -18.34 -23.21 -19.98
C LEU A 148 -17.69 -24.44 -20.65
N PRO A 149 -16.42 -24.81 -20.36
CA PRO A 149 -15.84 -26.06 -20.86
C PRO A 149 -16.61 -27.29 -20.39
N LYS A 150 -17.08 -27.31 -19.14
CA LYS A 150 -17.82 -28.45 -18.58
C LYS A 150 -19.22 -28.59 -19.20
N LEU A 151 -19.88 -27.47 -19.45
CA LEU A 151 -21.13 -27.42 -20.24
C LEU A 151 -20.94 -27.99 -21.66
N LYS A 152 -19.82 -27.68 -22.32
CA LYS A 152 -19.51 -28.22 -23.66
C LYS A 152 -19.20 -29.72 -23.66
N GLN A 153 -18.68 -30.25 -22.56
CA GLN A 153 -18.41 -31.68 -22.39
C GLN A 153 -19.66 -32.50 -22.03
N THR A 154 -20.74 -31.85 -21.59
CA THR A 154 -21.98 -32.54 -21.17
C THR A 154 -22.69 -33.11 -22.40
N ASN A 155 -23.14 -34.36 -22.32
CA ASN A 155 -23.85 -35.01 -23.41
C ASN A 155 -25.31 -34.51 -23.47
N LYS A 156 -25.65 -33.78 -24.54
CA LYS A 156 -27.00 -33.23 -24.76
C LYS A 156 -28.11 -34.29 -24.73
N ASN A 157 -27.79 -35.51 -25.17
CA ASN A 157 -28.78 -36.60 -25.26
C ASN A 157 -29.32 -37.02 -23.89
N ILE A 158 -28.55 -36.82 -22.81
CA ILE A 158 -28.98 -37.21 -21.45
C ILE A 158 -30.06 -36.25 -20.94
N TYR A 159 -29.97 -34.97 -21.31
CA TYR A 159 -31.00 -33.98 -20.98
C TYR A 159 -32.29 -34.24 -21.75
N GLU A 160 -32.20 -34.52 -23.05
CA GLU A 160 -33.36 -34.88 -23.89
C GLU A 160 -34.05 -36.16 -23.41
N ALA A 161 -33.27 -37.20 -23.07
CA ALA A 161 -33.81 -38.44 -22.51
C ALA A 161 -34.56 -38.23 -21.18
N ALA A 162 -34.16 -37.27 -20.35
CA ALA A 162 -34.87 -36.95 -19.12
C ALA A 162 -36.24 -36.31 -19.41
N LEU A 163 -36.31 -35.41 -20.40
CA LEU A 163 -37.57 -34.80 -20.85
C LEU A 163 -38.52 -35.85 -21.44
N ASP A 164 -38.00 -36.78 -22.24
CA ASP A 164 -38.79 -37.88 -22.83
C ASP A 164 -39.40 -38.81 -21.77
N LEU A 165 -38.73 -38.99 -20.63
CA LEU A 165 -39.23 -39.74 -19.47
C LEU A 165 -40.23 -38.94 -18.61
N GLY A 166 -40.64 -37.75 -19.05
CA GLY A 166 -41.64 -36.90 -18.38
C GLY A 166 -41.07 -35.95 -17.32
N ALA A 167 -39.75 -35.75 -17.26
CA ALA A 167 -39.17 -34.73 -16.38
C ALA A 167 -39.54 -33.32 -16.88
N SER A 168 -39.89 -32.42 -15.96
CA SER A 168 -39.97 -30.99 -16.30
C SER A 168 -38.57 -30.43 -16.59
N PRO A 169 -38.43 -29.37 -17.43
CA PRO A 169 -37.12 -28.78 -17.74
C PRO A 169 -36.30 -28.38 -16.52
N VAL A 170 -36.96 -27.84 -15.50
CA VAL A 170 -36.31 -27.46 -14.24
C VAL A 170 -35.82 -28.70 -13.48
N TYR A 171 -36.63 -29.76 -13.41
CA TYR A 171 -36.22 -31.01 -12.77
C TYR A 171 -35.08 -31.69 -13.53
N ALA A 172 -35.17 -31.76 -14.87
CA ALA A 172 -34.12 -32.30 -15.73
C ALA A 172 -32.80 -31.53 -15.56
N PHE A 173 -32.86 -30.20 -15.48
CA PHE A 173 -31.68 -29.37 -15.21
C PHE A 173 -31.02 -29.74 -13.88
N TYR A 174 -31.75 -29.67 -12.76
CA TYR A 174 -31.18 -29.92 -11.43
C TYR A 174 -30.76 -31.38 -11.21
N LYS A 175 -31.40 -32.33 -11.91
CA LYS A 175 -31.13 -33.76 -11.74
C LYS A 175 -30.03 -34.29 -12.66
N VAL A 176 -29.86 -33.70 -13.83
CA VAL A 176 -28.96 -34.20 -14.89
C VAL A 176 -27.84 -33.20 -15.18
N VAL A 177 -28.20 -32.00 -15.62
CA VAL A 177 -27.22 -31.01 -16.12
C VAL A 177 -26.39 -30.42 -14.99
N PHE A 178 -27.04 -29.99 -13.90
CA PHE A 178 -26.36 -29.32 -12.78
C PHE A 178 -25.31 -30.22 -12.11
N PRO A 179 -25.57 -31.51 -11.79
CA PRO A 179 -24.55 -32.42 -11.27
C PRO A 179 -23.36 -32.63 -12.21
N ASP A 180 -23.58 -32.64 -13.52
CA ASP A 180 -22.52 -32.83 -14.52
C ASP A 180 -21.59 -31.60 -14.61
N ILE A 181 -22.14 -30.40 -14.46
CA ILE A 181 -21.36 -29.15 -14.47
C ILE A 181 -20.84 -28.74 -13.08
N LEU A 182 -21.33 -29.38 -12.01
CA LEU A 182 -20.98 -29.06 -10.62
C LEU A 182 -19.46 -29.01 -10.37
N PRO A 183 -18.62 -29.91 -10.92
CA PRO A 183 -17.17 -29.79 -10.78
C PRO A 183 -16.61 -28.48 -11.36
N GLY A 184 -17.16 -28.02 -12.50
CA GLY A 184 -16.78 -26.74 -13.10
C GLY A 184 -17.30 -25.53 -12.31
N VAL A 185 -18.50 -25.63 -11.74
CA VAL A 185 -19.06 -24.59 -10.85
C VAL A 185 -18.21 -24.46 -9.59
N PHE A 186 -17.82 -25.58 -8.99
CA PHE A 186 -16.97 -25.60 -7.79
C PHE A 186 -15.56 -25.07 -8.07
N SER A 187 -14.94 -25.49 -9.18
CA SER A 187 -13.66 -24.94 -9.62
C SER A 187 -13.75 -23.44 -9.91
N GLY A 188 -14.85 -22.98 -10.52
CA GLY A 188 -15.10 -21.55 -10.77
C GLY A 188 -15.22 -20.76 -9.47
N PHE A 189 -15.94 -21.29 -8.48
CA PHE A 189 -16.05 -20.69 -7.14
C PHE A 189 -14.68 -20.55 -6.47
N LEU A 190 -13.86 -21.60 -6.46
CA LEU A 190 -12.55 -21.59 -5.83
C LEU A 190 -11.58 -20.63 -6.51
N LEU A 191 -11.60 -20.57 -7.85
CA LEU A 191 -10.81 -19.61 -8.60
C LEU A 191 -11.24 -18.18 -8.27
N ALA A 192 -12.54 -17.88 -8.30
CA ALA A 192 -13.06 -16.56 -7.93
C ALA A 192 -12.72 -16.17 -6.49
N PHE A 193 -12.83 -17.11 -5.54
CA PHE A 193 -12.47 -16.88 -4.15
C PHE A 193 -10.97 -16.56 -4.00
N THR A 194 -10.11 -17.32 -4.69
CA THR A 194 -8.66 -17.14 -4.65
C THR A 194 -8.26 -15.80 -5.26
N MET A 195 -8.81 -15.44 -6.42
CA MET A 195 -8.54 -14.16 -7.08
C MET A 195 -9.03 -12.96 -6.24
N SER A 196 -10.18 -13.10 -5.57
CA SER A 196 -10.73 -12.06 -4.71
C SER A 196 -9.92 -11.83 -3.43
N LEU A 197 -9.33 -12.89 -2.88
CA LEU A 197 -8.55 -12.83 -1.64
C LEU A 197 -7.20 -12.13 -1.83
N ASP A 198 -6.58 -12.31 -3.00
CA ASP A 198 -5.26 -11.77 -3.35
C ASP A 198 -5.31 -10.40 -4.04
N ASP A 199 -6.51 -9.90 -4.38
CA ASP A 199 -6.62 -8.60 -5.05
C ASP A 199 -6.23 -7.45 -4.11
N PHE A 200 -5.25 -6.68 -4.55
CA PHE A 200 -4.85 -5.42 -3.94
C PHE A 200 -5.32 -4.23 -4.77
N VAL A 201 -5.10 -4.27 -6.08
CA VAL A 201 -5.17 -3.09 -6.94
C VAL A 201 -6.60 -2.60 -7.10
N ILE A 202 -7.53 -3.50 -7.44
CA ILE A 202 -8.94 -3.11 -7.63
C ILE A 202 -9.53 -2.66 -6.29
N THR A 203 -9.21 -3.38 -5.21
CA THR A 203 -9.59 -3.03 -3.84
C THR A 203 -9.09 -1.63 -3.47
N HIS A 204 -7.83 -1.30 -3.71
CA HIS A 204 -7.23 -0.02 -3.32
C HIS A 204 -7.98 1.19 -3.91
N PHE A 205 -8.44 1.09 -5.16
CA PHE A 205 -9.18 2.17 -5.82
C PHE A 205 -10.68 2.14 -5.53
N THR A 206 -11.22 1.02 -5.05
CA THR A 206 -12.67 0.88 -4.81
C THR A 206 -13.05 0.86 -3.34
N LYS A 207 -12.06 0.81 -2.42
CA LYS A 207 -12.28 0.94 -0.97
C LYS A 207 -12.63 2.37 -0.58
N GLY A 208 -13.35 2.49 0.53
CA GLY A 208 -13.62 3.78 1.19
C GLY A 208 -12.78 3.94 2.44
N PRO A 209 -12.82 5.12 3.08
CA PRO A 209 -12.08 5.41 4.31
C PRO A 209 -12.39 4.41 5.42
N GLY A 210 -11.36 4.00 6.16
CA GLY A 210 -11.48 3.10 7.31
C GLY A 210 -11.89 1.66 6.99
N ILE A 211 -11.94 1.28 5.69
CA ILE A 211 -12.22 -0.07 5.23
C ILE A 211 -11.00 -0.62 4.53
N ASP A 212 -10.21 -1.41 5.25
CA ASP A 212 -9.08 -2.14 4.68
C ASP A 212 -9.40 -3.62 4.48
N THR A 213 -8.80 -4.19 3.44
CA THR A 213 -8.59 -5.63 3.31
C THR A 213 -7.20 -5.98 3.82
N LEU A 214 -6.93 -7.25 4.04
CA LEU A 214 -5.58 -7.74 4.32
C LEU A 214 -4.58 -7.32 3.25
N SER A 215 -4.94 -7.36 1.97
CA SER A 215 -4.04 -6.96 0.89
C SER A 215 -3.65 -5.48 1.00
N THR A 216 -4.62 -4.57 1.22
CA THR A 216 -4.33 -3.14 1.38
C THR A 216 -3.60 -2.83 2.69
N LYS A 217 -3.94 -3.53 3.77
CA LYS A 217 -3.24 -3.38 5.06
C LYS A 217 -1.81 -3.93 5.01
N ILE A 218 -1.60 -5.08 4.37
CA ILE A 218 -0.25 -5.64 4.20
C ILE A 218 0.61 -4.71 3.37
N TYR A 219 0.09 -4.18 2.26
CA TYR A 219 0.83 -3.26 1.41
C TYR A 219 1.30 -2.01 2.17
N SER A 220 0.38 -1.36 2.87
CA SER A 220 0.69 -0.14 3.64
C SER A 220 1.66 -0.41 4.79
N GLU A 221 1.45 -1.48 5.54
CA GLU A 221 2.32 -1.81 6.69
C GLU A 221 3.71 -2.32 6.28
N VAL A 222 3.87 -2.93 5.10
CA VAL A 222 5.19 -3.37 4.61
C VAL A 222 6.08 -2.19 4.21
N ARG A 223 5.47 -1.08 3.78
CA ARG A 223 6.19 0.14 3.38
C ARG A 223 6.53 1.08 4.53
N LYS A 224 5.74 1.08 5.61
CA LYS A 224 5.98 1.90 6.80
C LYS A 224 7.22 1.50 7.61
N GLY A 225 7.73 0.29 7.42
CA GLY A 225 8.86 -0.22 8.18
C GLY A 225 8.64 -1.66 8.61
N ILE A 226 9.46 -2.14 9.55
CA ILE A 226 9.43 -3.55 9.96
C ILE A 226 8.58 -3.70 11.22
N LYS A 227 7.32 -4.08 11.04
CA LYS A 227 6.48 -4.64 12.12
C LYS A 227 6.55 -6.16 12.09
N PRO A 228 7.17 -6.82 13.08
CA PRO A 228 7.27 -8.28 13.09
C PRO A 228 5.92 -9.02 13.08
N GLU A 229 4.84 -8.36 13.51
CA GLU A 229 3.46 -8.82 13.35
C GLU A 229 3.11 -9.14 11.90
N MET A 230 3.66 -8.38 10.93
CA MET A 230 3.43 -8.60 9.51
C MET A 230 4.04 -9.91 9.02
N TYR A 231 5.19 -10.30 9.58
CA TYR A 231 5.80 -11.60 9.27
C TYR A 231 4.94 -12.76 9.77
N ALA A 232 4.35 -12.61 10.96
CA ALA A 232 3.40 -13.58 11.49
C ALA A 232 2.15 -13.67 10.61
N LEU A 233 1.60 -12.52 10.16
CA LEU A 233 0.45 -12.46 9.26
C LEU A 233 0.73 -13.11 7.90
N SER A 234 1.82 -12.73 7.23
CA SER A 234 2.23 -13.32 5.95
C SER A 234 2.44 -14.83 6.04
N THR A 235 2.98 -15.31 7.18
CA THR A 235 3.11 -16.74 7.46
C THR A 235 1.75 -17.44 7.52
N ILE A 236 0.79 -16.88 8.26
CA ILE A 236 -0.57 -17.43 8.37
C ILE A 236 -1.25 -17.44 6.99
N LEU A 237 -1.17 -16.34 6.25
CA LEU A 237 -1.77 -16.21 4.92
C LEU A 237 -1.20 -17.26 3.96
N PHE A 238 0.12 -17.37 3.88
CA PHE A 238 0.79 -18.35 3.03
C PHE A 238 0.39 -19.79 3.39
N LEU A 239 0.40 -20.15 4.67
CA LEU A 239 -0.02 -21.48 5.13
C LEU A 239 -1.49 -21.76 4.81
N THR A 240 -2.35 -20.75 4.91
CA THR A 240 -3.78 -20.86 4.61
C THR A 240 -4.01 -21.07 3.11
N VAL A 241 -3.37 -20.27 2.26
CA VAL A 241 -3.45 -20.41 0.79
C VAL A 241 -2.87 -21.76 0.35
N LEU A 242 -1.72 -22.17 0.91
CA LEU A 242 -1.13 -23.47 0.62
C LEU A 242 -2.06 -24.62 1.02
N LEU A 243 -2.70 -24.52 2.20
CA LEU A 243 -3.67 -25.51 2.66
C LEU A 243 -4.90 -25.55 1.75
N LEU A 244 -5.41 -24.39 1.31
CA LEU A 244 -6.51 -24.32 0.34
C LEU A 244 -6.10 -24.96 -0.99
N LEU A 245 -4.94 -24.63 -1.56
CA LEU A 245 -4.44 -25.23 -2.80
C LEU A 245 -4.30 -26.75 -2.68
N ILE A 246 -3.80 -27.25 -1.55
CA ILE A 246 -3.74 -28.69 -1.26
C ILE A 246 -5.17 -29.24 -1.25
N LEU A 247 -6.12 -28.66 -0.52
CA LEU A 247 -7.50 -29.14 -0.48
C LEU A 247 -8.16 -29.15 -1.87
N VAL A 248 -7.94 -28.11 -2.68
CA VAL A 248 -8.44 -28.00 -4.06
C VAL A 248 -7.88 -29.13 -4.91
N ASN A 249 -6.56 -29.32 -4.89
CA ASN A 249 -5.87 -30.30 -5.73
C ASN A 249 -6.11 -31.76 -5.27
N PHE A 250 -6.44 -31.96 -4.00
CA PHE A 250 -6.87 -33.25 -3.46
C PHE A 250 -8.37 -33.53 -3.64
N THR A 251 -9.15 -32.61 -4.23
CA THR A 251 -10.53 -32.92 -4.63
C THR A 251 -10.47 -33.89 -5.81
N PRO A 252 -10.88 -35.15 -5.66
CA PRO A 252 -10.71 -36.13 -6.73
C PRO A 252 -11.56 -35.73 -7.93
N ASP A 253 -10.98 -35.79 -9.13
CA ASP A 253 -11.71 -35.74 -10.39
C ASP A 253 -12.70 -36.90 -10.39
N THR A 254 -13.94 -36.64 -9.99
CA THR A 254 -14.98 -37.65 -9.85
C THR A 254 -15.52 -38.05 -11.22
N GLN A 255 -14.69 -38.58 -12.14
CA GLN A 255 -15.17 -39.44 -13.23
C GLN A 255 -14.13 -40.50 -13.68
N LYS A 256 -14.41 -41.76 -13.27
CA LYS A 256 -14.15 -43.08 -13.93
C LYS A 256 -12.65 -43.49 -14.06
N GLU A 257 -12.13 -44.64 -13.65
CA GLU A 257 -12.53 -46.04 -13.37
C GLU A 257 -11.64 -46.52 -12.20
N ASP A 258 -11.88 -47.53 -11.36
CA ASP A 258 -12.42 -48.84 -11.62
C ASP A 258 -12.73 -49.56 -10.29
N LYS A 259 -13.83 -50.30 -10.25
CA LYS A 259 -14.25 -51.11 -9.09
C LYS A 259 -13.36 -52.36 -9.01
N LYS A 260 -12.23 -52.32 -8.29
CA LYS A 260 -11.60 -53.49 -7.61
C LYS A 260 -10.28 -53.10 -6.93
N LYS A 261 -10.35 -52.64 -5.67
CA LYS A 261 -9.34 -52.83 -4.58
C LYS A 261 -9.76 -51.99 -3.37
N SER A 262 -10.73 -52.48 -2.60
CA SER A 262 -11.12 -51.87 -1.32
C SER A 262 -10.51 -52.66 -0.17
N ARG A 263 -9.73 -51.98 0.68
CA ARG A 263 -9.95 -52.05 2.15
C ARG A 263 -9.16 -51.07 3.02
N LYS A 264 -8.14 -50.33 2.53
CA LYS A 264 -7.38 -49.35 3.37
C LYS A 264 -7.63 -47.86 3.08
N ILE A 265 -8.28 -47.49 1.97
CA ILE A 265 -8.49 -46.07 1.56
C ILE A 265 -9.92 -45.58 1.88
N THR A 266 -10.67 -46.26 2.76
CA THR A 266 -12.06 -45.91 3.06
C THR A 266 -12.24 -44.88 4.17
N HIS A 267 -11.26 -44.69 5.06
CA HIS A 267 -11.38 -43.74 6.18
C HIS A 267 -11.12 -42.28 5.78
N ILE A 268 -10.09 -42.03 4.96
CA ILE A 268 -9.73 -40.68 4.49
C ILE A 268 -10.81 -40.11 3.55
N HIS A 269 -11.38 -40.95 2.67
CA HIS A 269 -12.48 -40.56 1.78
C HIS A 269 -13.78 -40.21 2.52
N LYS A 270 -14.09 -40.91 3.63
CA LYS A 270 -15.26 -40.57 4.46
C LYS A 270 -15.08 -39.21 5.13
N ILE A 271 -13.89 -38.94 5.68
CA ILE A 271 -13.56 -37.70 6.38
C ILE A 271 -13.57 -36.51 5.41
N SER A 272 -12.94 -36.61 4.23
CA SER A 272 -12.97 -35.52 3.22
C SER A 272 -14.39 -35.23 2.72
N SER A 273 -15.20 -36.27 2.47
CA SER A 273 -16.59 -36.06 2.02
C SER A 273 -17.48 -35.44 3.11
N LEU A 274 -17.19 -35.70 4.40
CA LEU A 274 -17.95 -35.15 5.52
C LEU A 274 -17.59 -33.68 5.77
N ILE A 275 -16.31 -33.34 5.66
CA ILE A 275 -15.80 -31.97 5.76
C ILE A 275 -16.38 -31.11 4.62
N PHE A 276 -16.30 -31.57 3.37
CA PHE A 276 -16.81 -30.81 2.22
C PHE A 276 -18.34 -30.67 2.19
N LYS A 277 -19.10 -31.70 2.64
CA LYS A 277 -20.57 -31.66 2.58
C LYS A 277 -21.22 -30.95 3.78
N LYS A 278 -20.54 -30.84 4.92
CA LYS A 278 -21.16 -30.32 6.16
C LYS A 278 -20.35 -29.20 6.82
N ALA A 279 -19.02 -29.30 6.88
CA ALA A 279 -18.20 -28.33 7.60
C ALA A 279 -17.98 -27.05 6.77
N VAL A 280 -17.66 -27.18 5.48
CA VAL A 280 -17.43 -26.01 4.59
C VAL A 280 -18.70 -25.13 4.47
N PRO A 281 -19.91 -25.67 4.20
CA PRO A 281 -21.12 -24.84 4.14
C PRO A 281 -21.46 -24.20 5.49
N ALA A 282 -21.24 -24.90 6.61
CA ALA A 282 -21.49 -24.35 7.93
C ALA A 282 -20.51 -23.21 8.28
N LEU A 283 -19.23 -23.36 7.92
CA LEU A 283 -18.21 -22.32 8.11
C LEU A 283 -18.52 -21.09 7.24
N MET A 284 -18.94 -21.30 5.99
CA MET A 284 -19.38 -20.20 5.11
C MET A 284 -20.56 -19.44 5.68
N VAL A 285 -21.57 -20.15 6.21
CA VAL A 285 -22.72 -19.50 6.86
C VAL A 285 -22.25 -18.68 8.06
N ILE A 286 -21.39 -19.24 8.92
CA ILE A 286 -20.83 -18.54 10.09
C ILE A 286 -20.06 -17.27 9.68
N VAL A 287 -19.21 -17.35 8.66
CA VAL A 287 -18.46 -16.17 8.16
C VAL A 287 -19.41 -15.11 7.63
N ILE A 288 -20.48 -15.50 6.91
CA ILE A 288 -21.47 -14.58 6.37
C ILE A 288 -22.32 -13.94 7.48
N THR A 289 -22.80 -14.71 8.46
CA THR A 289 -23.59 -14.15 9.58
C THR A 289 -22.73 -13.32 10.53
N ALA A 290 -21.52 -13.78 10.86
CA ALA A 290 -20.58 -13.00 11.67
C ALA A 290 -20.20 -11.70 10.96
N GLY A 291 -19.95 -11.76 9.65
CA GLY A 291 -19.69 -10.58 8.83
C GLY A 291 -20.86 -9.61 8.75
N GLY A 292 -22.08 -10.12 8.54
CA GLY A 292 -23.29 -9.31 8.52
C GLY A 292 -23.55 -8.58 9.84
N ILE A 293 -23.33 -9.25 10.98
CA ILE A 293 -23.46 -8.66 12.32
C ILE A 293 -22.34 -7.63 12.55
N PHE A 294 -21.10 -7.96 12.21
CA PHE A 294 -19.94 -7.08 12.37
C PHE A 294 -20.09 -5.77 11.59
N TYR A 295 -20.48 -5.84 10.31
CA TYR A 295 -20.68 -4.64 9.49
C TYR A 295 -21.93 -3.85 9.87
N HIS A 296 -23.03 -4.51 10.27
CA HIS A 296 -24.22 -3.80 10.74
C HIS A 296 -23.94 -3.00 12.01
N SER A 297 -23.14 -3.54 12.93
CA SER A 297 -22.69 -2.85 14.15
C SER A 297 -21.81 -1.65 13.82
N ARG A 298 -20.92 -1.74 12.82
CA ARG A 298 -20.02 -0.64 12.42
C ARG A 298 -20.76 0.47 11.66
N ASN A 299 -21.74 0.12 10.82
CA ASN A 299 -22.58 1.11 10.13
C ASN A 299 -23.49 1.90 11.09
N GLN A 300 -23.83 1.34 12.26
CA GLN A 300 -24.52 2.09 13.32
C GLN A 300 -23.59 3.04 14.11
N MET A 301 -22.27 2.87 14.00
CA MET A 301 -21.25 3.74 14.62
C MET A 301 -20.73 4.84 13.69
N SER A 302 -21.31 5.05 12.50
CA SER A 302 -21.06 6.29 11.76
C SER A 302 -21.77 7.44 12.49
N THR A 303 -21.09 7.99 13.49
CA THR A 303 -21.50 9.25 14.12
C THR A 303 -21.47 10.34 13.05
N GLN A 304 -22.42 11.27 13.12
CA GLN A 304 -22.36 12.49 12.30
C GLN A 304 -21.17 13.41 12.68
N ASN A 305 -20.43 13.06 13.74
CA ASN A 305 -19.35 13.86 14.28
C ASN A 305 -18.01 13.14 14.11
N GLN A 306 -17.49 13.14 12.88
CA GLN A 306 -16.22 12.52 12.54
C GLN A 306 -15.30 13.50 11.81
N VAL A 307 -14.03 13.12 11.66
CA VAL A 307 -13.06 13.73 10.76
C VAL A 307 -12.34 12.62 9.98
N ILE A 308 -12.34 12.72 8.66
CA ILE A 308 -11.66 11.74 7.79
C ILE A 308 -10.28 12.30 7.42
N VAL A 309 -9.22 11.65 7.91
CA VAL A 309 -7.83 12.09 7.75
C VAL A 309 -7.12 11.18 6.75
N TYR A 310 -6.36 11.77 5.81
CA TYR A 310 -5.50 11.04 4.89
C TYR A 310 -4.06 11.54 5.04
N ASN A 311 -3.16 10.72 5.58
CA ASN A 311 -1.80 11.14 5.92
C ASN A 311 -0.74 10.13 5.44
N TRP A 312 0.53 10.48 5.55
CA TRP A 312 1.64 9.54 5.44
C TRP A 312 1.57 8.45 6.51
N GLY A 313 2.13 7.28 6.19
CA GLY A 313 2.27 6.19 7.15
C GLY A 313 3.31 6.49 8.24
N GLU A 314 3.01 6.11 9.49
CA GLU A 314 3.87 6.37 10.68
C GLU A 314 4.19 7.86 10.92
N TYR A 315 3.30 8.76 10.51
CA TYR A 315 3.52 10.21 10.56
C TYR A 315 2.68 10.94 11.61
N LEU A 316 2.00 10.19 12.48
CA LEU A 316 1.28 10.70 13.65
C LEU A 316 1.34 9.64 14.76
N ASP A 317 1.61 10.05 16.00
CA ASP A 317 1.48 9.18 17.16
C ASP A 317 0.02 8.66 17.28
N PRO A 318 -0.22 7.34 17.26
CA PRO A 318 -1.57 6.78 17.41
C PRO A 318 -2.30 7.20 18.70
N ASP A 319 -1.56 7.48 19.78
CA ASP A 319 -2.16 7.95 21.03
C ASP A 319 -2.72 9.37 20.89
N ALA A 320 -2.16 10.19 20.00
CA ALA A 320 -2.68 11.53 19.69
C ALA A 320 -4.10 11.47 19.10
N VAL A 321 -4.36 10.47 18.24
CA VAL A 321 -5.70 10.21 17.69
C VAL A 321 -6.68 9.89 18.82
N SER A 322 -6.32 8.95 19.70
CA SER A 322 -7.17 8.53 20.82
C SER A 322 -7.45 9.67 21.80
N MET A 323 -6.46 10.54 22.04
CA MET A 323 -6.62 11.73 22.87
C MET A 323 -7.58 12.74 22.22
N PHE A 324 -7.43 13.01 20.92
CA PHE A 324 -8.33 13.89 20.20
C PHE A 324 -9.79 13.41 20.26
N GLU A 325 -10.03 12.12 20.01
CA GLU A 325 -11.36 11.52 20.08
C GLU A 325 -11.96 11.69 21.49
N LYS A 326 -11.16 11.45 22.52
CA LYS A 326 -11.59 11.57 23.92
C LYS A 326 -11.86 13.02 24.36
N GLU A 327 -11.04 13.97 23.91
CA GLU A 327 -11.16 15.38 24.27
C GLU A 327 -12.33 16.06 23.56
N THR A 328 -12.56 15.71 22.29
CA THR A 328 -13.52 16.41 21.43
C THR A 328 -14.83 15.64 21.21
N GLY A 329 -14.83 14.32 21.41
CA GLY A 329 -15.93 13.44 21.02
C GLY A 329 -16.12 13.32 19.50
N ILE A 330 -15.12 13.72 18.70
CA ILE A 330 -15.10 13.58 17.24
C ILE A 330 -14.34 12.29 16.91
N ASP A 331 -14.98 11.36 16.21
CA ASP A 331 -14.34 10.11 15.78
C ASP A 331 -13.36 10.38 14.61
N VAL A 332 -12.20 9.75 14.62
CA VAL A 332 -11.17 9.93 13.57
C VAL A 332 -11.15 8.71 12.66
N VAL A 333 -11.46 8.93 11.39
CA VAL A 333 -11.25 7.91 10.35
C VAL A 333 -9.92 8.19 9.67
N TYR A 334 -8.88 7.49 10.13
CA TYR A 334 -7.51 7.67 9.67
C TYR A 334 -7.17 6.70 8.54
N GLU A 335 -6.78 7.22 7.38
CA GLU A 335 -6.24 6.46 6.25
C GLU A 335 -4.82 6.93 5.93
N GLU A 336 -3.98 6.02 5.44
CA GLU A 336 -2.59 6.33 5.12
C GLU A 336 -2.25 6.10 3.63
N TYR A 337 -1.26 6.85 3.14
CA TYR A 337 -0.63 6.68 1.83
C TYR A 337 0.89 6.73 1.93
N GLU A 338 1.55 6.26 0.87
CA GLU A 338 3.02 6.13 0.84
C GLU A 338 3.71 7.13 -0.08
N THR A 339 3.02 7.67 -1.09
CA THR A 339 3.55 8.73 -1.95
C THR A 339 2.46 9.72 -2.32
N ASN A 340 2.85 10.97 -2.61
CA ASN A 340 1.92 12.00 -3.09
C ASN A 340 1.21 11.56 -4.40
N GLU A 341 1.86 10.77 -5.25
CA GLU A 341 1.29 10.28 -6.52
C GLU A 341 0.20 9.22 -6.33
N ILE A 342 0.18 8.52 -5.19
CA ILE A 342 -0.93 7.64 -4.79
C ILE A 342 -2.06 8.47 -4.18
N MET A 343 -1.72 9.50 -3.41
CA MET A 343 -2.68 10.38 -2.75
C MET A 343 -3.46 11.25 -3.76
N TYR A 344 -2.76 11.93 -4.67
CA TYR A 344 -3.33 12.97 -5.53
C TYR A 344 -4.50 12.48 -6.39
N PRO A 345 -4.43 11.35 -7.12
CA PRO A 345 -5.55 10.89 -7.93
C PRO A 345 -6.82 10.60 -7.11
N LYS A 346 -6.68 10.13 -5.86
CA LYS A 346 -7.83 9.91 -4.98
C LYS A 346 -8.50 11.24 -4.60
N VAL A 347 -7.71 12.23 -4.20
CA VAL A 347 -8.25 13.56 -3.85
C VAL A 347 -8.84 14.25 -5.08
N GLN A 348 -8.10 14.29 -6.19
CA GLN A 348 -8.52 14.91 -7.46
C GLN A 348 -9.81 14.29 -8.00
N SER A 349 -9.99 12.97 -7.87
CA SER A 349 -11.23 12.31 -8.31
C SER A 349 -12.46 12.73 -7.51
N GLY A 350 -12.28 13.24 -6.29
CA GLY A 350 -13.36 13.56 -5.36
C GLY A 350 -14.16 12.34 -4.89
N ALA A 351 -13.67 11.11 -5.12
CA ALA A 351 -14.37 9.87 -4.79
C ALA A 351 -14.61 9.71 -3.29
N ILE A 352 -13.63 10.18 -2.53
CA ILE A 352 -13.64 10.23 -1.08
C ILE A 352 -13.54 11.70 -0.70
N ALA A 353 -14.47 12.14 0.13
CA ALA A 353 -14.41 13.45 0.76
C ALA A 353 -13.55 13.34 2.03
N TYR A 354 -12.24 13.41 1.85
CA TYR A 354 -11.32 13.56 2.97
C TYR A 354 -11.52 14.94 3.59
N ASP A 355 -11.50 15.03 4.91
CA ASP A 355 -11.66 16.30 5.63
C ASP A 355 -10.30 16.97 5.88
N VAL A 356 -9.24 16.19 6.06
CA VAL A 356 -7.86 16.65 6.26
C VAL A 356 -6.90 15.78 5.45
N VAL A 357 -5.95 16.39 4.75
CA VAL A 357 -4.87 15.69 4.01
C VAL A 357 -3.52 16.32 4.34
N CYS A 358 -2.42 15.56 4.33
CA CYS A 358 -1.06 16.06 4.61
C CYS A 358 -0.09 16.00 3.42
N PRO A 359 -0.34 16.68 2.30
CA PRO A 359 0.59 16.70 1.16
C PRO A 359 1.94 17.37 1.49
N SER A 360 2.94 17.07 0.66
CA SER A 360 4.19 17.85 0.60
C SER A 360 4.02 19.16 -0.18
N ASP A 361 4.94 20.09 0.03
CA ASP A 361 5.05 21.42 -0.61
C ASP A 361 4.56 21.49 -2.08
N TYR A 362 5.22 20.79 -3.01
CA TYR A 362 4.88 20.82 -4.44
C TYR A 362 3.47 20.29 -4.71
N MET A 363 2.99 19.37 -3.87
CA MET A 363 1.66 18.80 -4.02
C MET A 363 0.59 19.74 -3.49
N VAL A 364 0.87 20.51 -2.42
CA VAL A 364 0.01 21.65 -2.01
C VAL A 364 -0.15 22.62 -3.18
N GLN A 365 0.96 23.06 -3.79
CA GLN A 365 0.93 23.97 -4.93
C GLN A 365 0.06 23.40 -6.07
N ARG A 366 0.30 22.14 -6.47
CA ARG A 366 -0.49 21.48 -7.52
C ARG A 366 -1.98 21.42 -7.18
N MET A 367 -2.33 21.14 -5.92
CA MET A 367 -3.71 21.08 -5.47
C MET A 367 -4.39 22.46 -5.47
N ILE A 368 -3.66 23.53 -5.13
CA ILE A 368 -4.13 24.91 -5.27
C ILE A 368 -4.37 25.25 -6.74
N GLU A 369 -3.42 24.95 -7.62
CA GLU A 369 -3.52 25.21 -9.08
C GLU A 369 -4.70 24.49 -9.76
N ASN A 370 -5.20 23.40 -9.16
CA ASN A 370 -6.31 22.61 -9.66
C ASN A 370 -7.62 22.84 -8.88
N ASP A 371 -7.71 23.91 -8.08
CA ASP A 371 -8.89 24.28 -7.29
C ASP A 371 -9.41 23.16 -6.37
N LEU A 372 -8.48 22.39 -5.77
CA LEU A 372 -8.81 21.21 -4.95
C LEU A 372 -8.88 21.49 -3.44
N LEU A 373 -8.51 22.68 -2.97
CA LEU A 373 -8.39 23.02 -1.55
C LEU A 373 -9.35 24.14 -1.12
N ALA A 374 -9.89 24.01 0.09
CA ALA A 374 -10.65 25.04 0.76
C ALA A 374 -9.74 25.94 1.61
N GLU A 375 -10.02 27.26 1.63
CA GLU A 375 -9.31 28.20 2.53
C GLU A 375 -9.53 27.82 4.00
N ILE A 376 -8.49 27.83 4.83
CA ILE A 376 -8.56 27.47 6.25
C ILE A 376 -8.96 28.69 7.08
N ASN A 377 -9.94 28.54 7.99
CA ASN A 377 -10.31 29.62 8.91
C ASN A 377 -9.39 29.63 10.14
N TYR A 378 -8.40 30.53 10.17
CA TYR A 378 -7.43 30.62 11.25
C TYR A 378 -8.04 30.98 12.61
N ASN A 379 -9.23 31.56 12.67
CA ASN A 379 -9.93 31.81 13.94
C ASN A 379 -10.30 30.50 14.66
N ASN A 380 -10.42 29.40 13.92
CA ASN A 380 -10.70 28.07 14.47
C ASN A 380 -9.42 27.32 14.88
N ILE A 381 -8.24 27.92 14.65
CA ILE A 381 -6.92 27.34 14.93
C ILE A 381 -6.09 28.30 15.80
N PRO A 382 -6.53 28.64 17.03
CA PRO A 382 -5.78 29.55 17.91
C PRO A 382 -4.36 29.06 18.23
N ASN A 383 -4.12 27.74 18.29
CA ASN A 383 -2.79 27.18 18.57
C ASN A 383 -1.79 27.38 17.42
N LEU A 384 -2.21 27.95 16.28
CA LEU A 384 -1.31 28.33 15.19
C LEU A 384 -0.21 29.31 15.67
N GLU A 385 -0.45 30.06 16.75
CA GLU A 385 0.53 30.95 17.38
C GLU A 385 1.85 30.25 17.78
N TYR A 386 1.83 28.92 17.97
CA TYR A 386 3.01 28.14 18.33
C TYR A 386 3.82 27.67 17.12
N ILE A 387 3.30 27.83 15.89
CA ILE A 387 4.06 27.53 14.68
C ILE A 387 5.01 28.71 14.40
N GLY A 388 6.29 28.41 14.24
CA GLY A 388 7.30 29.46 14.05
C GLY A 388 7.10 30.26 12.76
N ASP A 389 7.27 31.59 12.84
CA ASP A 389 7.10 32.53 11.72
C ASP A 389 7.92 32.15 10.48
N ILE A 390 9.13 31.59 10.67
CA ILE A 390 10.01 31.16 9.57
C ILE A 390 9.36 30.09 8.70
N TYR A 391 8.61 29.15 9.30
CA TYR A 391 7.96 28.06 8.59
C TYR A 391 6.75 28.58 7.81
N MET A 392 6.00 29.51 8.40
CA MET A 392 4.92 30.20 7.69
C MET A 392 5.47 31.03 6.52
N GLU A 393 6.62 31.69 6.66
CA GLU A 393 7.25 32.41 5.54
C GLU A 393 7.72 31.46 4.44
N GLN A 394 8.29 30.30 4.81
CA GLN A 394 8.71 29.28 3.85
C GLN A 394 7.53 28.68 3.09
N SER A 395 6.38 28.48 3.75
CA SER A 395 5.15 27.98 3.11
C SER A 395 4.65 28.85 1.97
N LYS A 396 4.97 30.14 1.95
CA LYS A 396 4.60 31.04 0.84
C LYS A 396 5.20 30.66 -0.50
N GLN A 397 6.22 29.80 -0.52
CA GLN A 397 6.79 29.28 -1.77
C GLN A 397 5.80 28.38 -2.53
N PHE A 398 4.88 27.72 -1.83
CA PHE A 398 3.87 26.82 -2.41
C PHE A 398 2.42 27.25 -2.11
N ASP A 399 2.20 28.09 -1.10
CA ASP A 399 0.92 28.71 -0.73
C ASP A 399 1.12 30.22 -0.52
N PRO A 400 1.17 31.05 -1.60
CA PRO A 400 1.66 32.43 -1.54
C PRO A 400 0.98 33.36 -0.53
N GLU A 401 -0.29 33.10 -0.22
CA GLU A 401 -1.08 33.88 0.74
C GLU A 401 -1.23 33.16 2.08
N ASN A 402 -0.62 31.98 2.27
CA ASN A 402 -0.81 31.07 3.40
C ASN A 402 -2.30 30.90 3.72
N LYS A 403 -3.10 30.52 2.73
CA LYS A 403 -4.55 30.39 2.88
C LYS A 403 -5.02 28.96 3.03
N TYR A 404 -4.25 28.01 2.54
CA TYR A 404 -4.69 26.63 2.30
C TYR A 404 -3.92 25.61 3.12
N SER A 405 -2.79 25.98 3.73
CA SER A 405 -1.86 25.05 4.35
C SER A 405 -1.36 25.51 5.72
N ILE A 406 -1.28 24.56 6.67
CA ILE A 406 -0.63 24.75 7.98
C ILE A 406 0.58 23.81 8.07
N PRO A 407 1.81 24.32 8.29
CA PRO A 407 3.01 23.49 8.45
C PRO A 407 2.84 22.44 9.56
N TYR A 408 3.12 21.19 9.24
CA TYR A 408 3.02 20.09 10.20
C TYR A 408 4.39 19.55 10.60
N LEU A 409 5.19 19.15 9.61
CA LEU A 409 6.52 18.58 9.79
C LEU A 409 7.41 19.09 8.66
N TRP A 410 8.70 19.18 8.96
CA TRP A 410 9.68 19.67 8.00
C TRP A 410 11.00 18.93 8.18
N GLY A 411 11.89 19.10 7.21
CA GLY A 411 13.24 18.62 7.35
C GLY A 411 14.08 18.92 6.13
N THR A 412 15.27 18.35 6.12
CA THR A 412 16.21 18.43 5.01
C THR A 412 16.54 17.05 4.47
N VAL A 413 17.05 17.02 3.24
CA VAL A 413 17.82 15.90 2.70
C VAL A 413 19.30 16.22 2.89
N GLY A 414 20.13 15.23 3.18
CA GLY A 414 21.55 15.46 3.43
C GLY A 414 22.37 14.19 3.30
N ILE A 415 23.62 14.28 3.74
CA ILE A 415 24.58 13.17 3.70
C ILE A 415 24.72 12.63 5.12
N LEU A 416 24.32 11.38 5.31
CA LEU A 416 24.66 10.59 6.49
C LEU A 416 25.95 9.83 6.20
N TYR A 417 26.95 9.97 7.07
CA TYR A 417 28.25 9.31 6.89
C TYR A 417 28.72 8.61 8.15
N ASN A 418 29.55 7.59 7.98
CA ASN A 418 30.16 6.86 9.08
C ASN A 418 31.55 7.44 9.39
N LYS A 419 31.70 8.03 10.58
CA LYS A 419 32.96 8.65 11.06
C LYS A 419 34.14 7.67 11.14
N SER A 420 33.88 6.36 11.19
CA SER A 420 34.93 5.34 11.18
C SER A 420 35.42 4.95 9.79
N MET A 421 34.70 5.35 8.73
CA MET A 421 34.99 5.02 7.33
C MET A 421 35.37 6.26 6.51
N VAL A 422 35.07 7.46 7.02
CA VAL A 422 35.27 8.75 6.35
C VAL A 422 36.14 9.64 7.23
N ASP A 423 37.39 9.85 6.80
CA ASP A 423 38.38 10.63 7.56
C ASP A 423 38.44 12.12 7.14
N GLU A 424 37.78 12.48 6.04
CA GLU A 424 37.80 13.84 5.49
C GLU A 424 36.52 14.61 5.83
N PRO A 425 36.56 15.96 5.83
CA PRO A 425 35.38 16.77 6.09
C PRO A 425 34.28 16.50 5.05
N VAL A 426 33.10 16.13 5.52
CA VAL A 426 31.90 15.97 4.68
C VAL A 426 31.11 17.28 4.75
N ASP A 427 31.24 18.14 3.74
CA ASP A 427 30.55 19.45 3.69
C ASP A 427 29.90 19.77 2.34
N SER A 428 30.04 18.90 1.35
CA SER A 428 29.69 19.11 -0.05
C SER A 428 29.09 17.86 -0.66
N TRP A 429 28.13 18.02 -1.57
CA TRP A 429 27.63 16.92 -2.40
C TRP A 429 28.72 16.23 -3.22
N GLY A 430 29.82 16.93 -3.52
CA GLY A 430 30.91 16.43 -4.36
C GLY A 430 31.58 15.15 -3.84
N ILE A 431 31.53 14.89 -2.53
CA ILE A 431 32.07 13.65 -1.95
C ILE A 431 31.40 12.39 -2.49
N LEU A 432 30.15 12.51 -2.95
CA LEU A 432 29.42 11.39 -3.56
C LEU A 432 29.95 11.02 -4.96
N TRP A 433 30.93 11.76 -5.49
CA TRP A 433 31.64 11.47 -6.73
C TRP A 433 33.11 11.11 -6.50
N ASP A 434 33.55 10.95 -5.25
CA ASP A 434 34.92 10.56 -4.94
C ASP A 434 35.11 9.04 -5.11
N GLU A 435 36.06 8.66 -5.97
CA GLU A 435 36.42 7.27 -6.25
C GLU A 435 36.88 6.52 -5.00
N LYS A 436 37.35 7.23 -3.95
CA LYS A 436 37.70 6.63 -2.65
C LYS A 436 36.54 5.86 -2.01
N TYR A 437 35.29 6.27 -2.29
CA TYR A 437 34.09 5.66 -1.72
C TYR A 437 33.34 4.77 -2.72
N GLU A 438 34.02 4.27 -3.75
CA GLU A 438 33.47 3.28 -4.69
C GLU A 438 32.83 2.09 -3.94
N ASP A 439 31.63 1.70 -4.35
CA ASP A 439 30.80 0.64 -3.76
C ASP A 439 30.44 0.86 -2.27
N ASN A 440 30.60 2.10 -1.77
CA ASN A 440 30.29 2.51 -0.39
C ASN A 440 29.37 3.75 -0.33
N ILE A 441 28.72 4.10 -1.44
CA ILE A 441 27.76 5.20 -1.54
C ILE A 441 26.34 4.67 -1.76
N LEU A 442 25.38 5.15 -0.96
CA LEU A 442 23.95 4.90 -1.13
C LEU A 442 23.25 6.17 -1.60
N MET A 443 22.61 6.09 -2.77
CA MET A 443 21.83 7.19 -3.36
C MET A 443 20.33 6.95 -3.22
N GLN A 444 19.53 8.02 -3.18
CA GLN A 444 18.07 7.93 -3.20
C GLN A 444 17.55 7.42 -4.55
N ASP A 445 16.68 6.41 -4.56
CA ASP A 445 15.96 5.93 -5.76
C ASP A 445 14.68 6.74 -6.03
N SER A 446 14.84 8.06 -6.00
CA SER A 446 13.79 9.05 -6.25
C SER A 446 14.29 10.05 -7.31
N VAL A 447 13.44 10.33 -8.30
CA VAL A 447 13.81 11.14 -9.48
C VAL A 447 14.23 12.54 -9.07
N ARG A 448 13.40 13.22 -8.26
CA ARG A 448 13.65 14.61 -7.85
C ARG A 448 14.80 14.71 -6.86
N ASP A 449 14.97 13.74 -5.96
CA ASP A 449 16.08 13.74 -5.01
C ASP A 449 17.42 13.50 -5.69
N ALA A 450 17.51 12.51 -6.59
CA ALA A 450 18.75 12.20 -7.31
C ALA A 450 19.19 13.37 -8.20
N PHE A 451 18.25 13.95 -8.98
CA PHE A 451 18.55 15.14 -9.76
C PHE A 451 18.83 16.36 -8.87
N GLY A 452 18.11 16.52 -7.76
CA GLY A 452 18.33 17.61 -6.81
C GLY A 452 19.76 17.65 -6.28
N VAL A 453 20.31 16.50 -5.88
CA VAL A 453 21.73 16.38 -5.46
C VAL A 453 22.69 16.82 -6.57
N ALA A 454 22.48 16.35 -7.79
CA ALA A 454 23.35 16.69 -8.92
C ALA A 454 23.22 18.17 -9.35
N LEU A 455 21.99 18.70 -9.40
CA LEU A 455 21.71 20.09 -9.74
C LEU A 455 22.33 21.03 -8.71
N LYS A 456 22.13 20.76 -7.41
CA LYS A 456 22.75 21.53 -6.33
C LYS A 456 24.27 21.49 -6.40
N TYR A 457 24.86 20.32 -6.65
CA TYR A 457 26.31 20.21 -6.80
C TYR A 457 26.84 21.04 -7.97
N LEU A 458 26.08 21.14 -9.07
CA LEU A 458 26.39 22.00 -10.23
C LEU A 458 26.12 23.49 -9.99
N GLY A 459 25.50 23.86 -8.86
CA GLY A 459 25.12 25.23 -8.53
C GLY A 459 23.80 25.69 -9.16
N TYR A 460 22.99 24.75 -9.67
CA TYR A 460 21.67 25.02 -10.23
C TYR A 460 20.57 24.89 -9.17
N SER A 461 19.37 25.38 -9.50
CA SER A 461 18.19 25.18 -8.66
C SER A 461 17.73 23.72 -8.70
N LEU A 462 17.25 23.19 -7.58
CA LEU A 462 16.59 21.89 -7.53
C LEU A 462 15.24 21.84 -8.28
N ASN A 463 14.75 23.00 -8.71
CA ASN A 463 13.53 23.19 -9.50
C ASN A 463 13.83 23.58 -10.96
N SER A 464 15.05 23.34 -11.45
CA SER A 464 15.41 23.67 -12.83
C SER A 464 14.48 22.99 -13.84
N THR A 465 14.01 23.76 -14.81
CA THR A 465 13.30 23.28 -16.01
C THR A 465 14.13 23.51 -17.27
N ASP A 466 15.39 23.92 -17.13
CA ASP A 466 16.31 24.15 -18.25
C ASP A 466 16.92 22.82 -18.70
N LEU A 467 16.70 22.46 -19.96
CA LEU A 467 17.16 21.17 -20.50
C LEU A 467 18.68 21.03 -20.46
N ASP A 468 19.45 22.10 -20.63
CA ASP A 468 20.92 22.04 -20.61
C ASP A 468 21.42 21.76 -19.18
N GLU A 469 20.79 22.36 -18.17
CA GLU A 469 21.08 22.08 -16.75
C GLU A 469 20.73 20.63 -16.39
N LEU A 470 19.57 20.14 -16.85
CA LEU A 470 19.14 18.75 -16.64
C LEU A 470 20.03 17.73 -17.35
N GLU A 471 20.49 18.02 -18.56
CA GLU A 471 21.44 17.18 -19.30
C GLU A 471 22.81 17.15 -18.62
N ALA A 472 23.25 18.27 -18.03
CA ALA A 472 24.47 18.32 -17.23
C ALA A 472 24.34 17.45 -15.96
N ALA A 473 23.23 17.58 -15.22
CA ALA A 473 22.94 16.76 -14.06
C ALA A 473 22.86 15.27 -14.42
N LYS A 474 22.21 14.91 -15.53
CA LYS A 474 22.15 13.53 -16.05
C LYS A 474 23.53 12.97 -16.29
N LYS A 475 24.41 13.69 -17.00
CA LYS A 475 25.78 13.24 -17.28
C LYS A 475 26.56 13.01 -15.99
N LEU A 476 26.38 13.87 -15.01
CA LEU A 476 27.02 13.77 -13.71
C LEU A 476 26.55 12.52 -12.95
N LEU A 477 25.24 12.24 -12.94
CA LEU A 477 24.68 11.02 -12.36
C LEU A 477 25.14 9.74 -13.08
N ILE A 478 25.26 9.77 -14.42
CA ILE A 478 25.83 8.65 -15.20
C ILE A 478 27.29 8.40 -14.78
N ALA A 479 28.08 9.47 -14.62
CA ALA A 479 29.46 9.35 -14.15
C ALA A 479 29.56 8.85 -12.71
N GLN A 480 28.59 9.15 -11.85
CA GLN A 480 28.52 8.67 -10.48
C GLN A 480 28.20 7.18 -10.40
N LYS A 481 27.36 6.69 -11.30
CA LYS A 481 26.72 5.38 -11.18
C LYS A 481 27.68 4.22 -10.90
N PRO A 482 28.87 4.12 -11.51
CA PRO A 482 29.84 3.06 -11.17
C PRO A 482 30.35 3.11 -9.72
N LEU A 483 30.32 4.27 -9.07
CA LEU A 483 30.76 4.46 -7.68
C LEU A 483 29.68 4.07 -6.66
N VAL A 484 28.41 4.11 -7.06
CA VAL A 484 27.26 3.89 -6.17
C VAL A 484 27.05 2.40 -5.92
N GLN A 485 26.99 2.01 -4.65
CA GLN A 485 26.67 0.64 -4.24
C GLN A 485 25.24 0.26 -4.66
N ALA A 486 24.28 1.13 -4.32
CA ALA A 486 22.87 0.93 -4.64
C ALA A 486 22.09 2.25 -4.62
N TYR A 487 21.04 2.28 -5.44
CA TYR A 487 19.95 3.24 -5.31
C TYR A 487 18.87 2.63 -4.44
N VAL A 488 18.55 3.29 -3.33
CA VAL A 488 17.67 2.79 -2.28
C VAL A 488 16.69 3.87 -1.82
N ILE A 489 15.61 3.47 -1.15
CA ILE A 489 14.68 4.39 -0.47
C ILE A 489 14.90 4.18 1.04
N ASP A 490 14.02 3.46 1.73
CA ASP A 490 14.09 3.25 3.19
C ASP A 490 15.26 2.37 3.64
N GLN A 491 15.85 1.61 2.71
CA GLN A 491 16.94 0.67 3.02
C GLN A 491 18.24 1.39 3.41
N VAL A 492 18.37 2.68 3.09
CA VAL A 492 19.55 3.48 3.48
C VAL A 492 19.75 3.43 4.99
N ARG A 493 18.67 3.49 5.79
CA ARG A 493 18.73 3.44 7.25
C ARG A 493 19.41 2.16 7.74
N ASP A 494 18.87 1.00 7.37
CA ASP A 494 19.35 -0.29 7.87
C ASP A 494 20.79 -0.56 7.43
N LYS A 495 21.14 -0.15 6.21
CA LYS A 495 22.50 -0.30 5.66
C LYS A 495 23.52 0.58 6.37
N MET A 496 23.17 1.83 6.63
CA MET A 496 24.06 2.77 7.35
C MET A 496 24.22 2.35 8.82
N ILE A 497 23.14 1.97 9.51
CA ILE A 497 23.21 1.41 10.87
C ILE A 497 24.06 0.13 10.89
N GLY A 498 23.96 -0.70 9.85
CA GLY A 498 24.71 -1.93 9.67
C GLY A 498 26.20 -1.76 9.30
N ASN A 499 26.67 -0.51 9.10
CA ASN A 499 28.00 -0.20 8.59
C ASN A 499 28.29 -0.83 7.20
N GLU A 500 27.27 -0.95 6.34
CA GLU A 500 27.41 -1.53 4.99
C GLU A 500 27.91 -0.52 3.94
N ALA A 501 27.86 0.78 4.24
CA ALA A 501 28.27 1.86 3.36
C ALA A 501 28.87 3.01 4.19
N ALA A 502 29.74 3.81 3.55
CA ALA A 502 30.40 4.95 4.17
C ALA A 502 29.53 6.21 4.11
N LEU A 503 28.77 6.38 3.01
CA LEU A 503 27.98 7.56 2.69
C LEU A 503 26.57 7.14 2.26
N GLY A 504 25.56 7.87 2.72
CA GLY A 504 24.17 7.68 2.31
C GLY A 504 23.40 8.99 2.23
N VAL A 505 22.69 9.21 1.13
CA VAL A 505 21.75 10.32 1.00
C VAL A 505 20.46 9.96 1.72
N ILE A 506 20.03 10.76 2.70
CA ILE A 506 18.89 10.43 3.56
C ILE A 506 18.14 11.69 4.04
N TYR A 507 16.89 11.51 4.44
CA TYR A 507 16.10 12.51 5.14
C TYR A 507 16.59 12.70 6.59
N SER A 508 16.60 13.95 7.05
CA SER A 508 17.02 14.34 8.41
C SER A 508 16.30 13.61 9.55
N GLY A 509 15.00 13.34 9.45
CA GLY A 509 14.26 12.57 10.46
C GLY A 509 14.83 11.16 10.63
N GLU A 510 15.02 10.45 9.51
CA GLU A 510 15.64 9.12 9.50
C GLU A 510 17.11 9.16 9.96
N ALA A 511 17.85 10.23 9.64
CA ALA A 511 19.23 10.42 10.08
C ALA A 511 19.35 10.52 11.61
N LEU A 512 18.41 11.22 12.27
CA LEU A 512 18.37 11.33 13.72
C LEU A 512 18.19 9.95 14.36
N TYR A 513 17.22 9.17 13.86
CA TYR A 513 17.02 7.79 14.30
C TYR A 513 18.27 6.91 14.07
N CYS A 514 18.92 7.03 12.91
CA CYS A 514 20.16 6.31 12.61
C CYS A 514 21.26 6.61 13.62
N GLN A 515 21.43 7.89 13.99
CA GLN A 515 22.43 8.33 14.96
C GLN A 515 22.14 7.79 16.38
N MET A 516 20.86 7.67 16.75
CA MET A 516 20.46 7.07 18.03
C MET A 516 20.81 5.58 18.10
N GLU A 517 20.64 4.84 16.99
CA GLU A 517 20.98 3.42 16.91
C GLU A 517 22.49 3.15 16.71
N ASN A 518 23.20 4.06 16.03
CA ASN A 518 24.64 3.99 15.76
C ASN A 518 25.32 5.37 15.94
N PRO A 519 25.97 5.62 17.09
CA PRO A 519 26.63 6.89 17.39
C PRO A 519 27.82 7.26 16.50
N ASP A 520 28.33 6.33 15.69
CA ASP A 520 29.39 6.58 14.71
C ASP A 520 28.87 7.27 13.45
N LEU A 521 27.55 7.39 13.30
CA LEU A 521 26.92 8.11 12.19
C LEU A 521 26.77 9.60 12.49
N GLU A 522 27.00 10.41 11.46
CA GLU A 522 26.86 11.86 11.50
C GLU A 522 26.21 12.37 10.21
N TYR A 523 25.42 13.44 10.33
CA TYR A 523 24.61 13.97 9.24
C TYR A 523 25.02 15.41 8.95
N VAL A 524 25.09 15.75 7.66
CA VAL A 524 25.42 17.09 7.20
C VAL A 524 24.47 17.57 6.10
N ILE A 525 24.11 18.85 6.17
CA ILE A 525 23.47 19.60 5.10
C ILE A 525 24.58 20.22 4.24
N PRO A 526 24.72 19.85 2.96
CA PRO A 526 25.82 20.34 2.13
C PRO A 526 25.76 21.85 1.88
N LYS A 527 26.93 22.48 1.77
CA LYS A 527 27.06 23.95 1.66
C LYS A 527 26.47 24.54 0.38
N GLU A 528 26.38 23.75 -0.69
CA GLU A 528 25.71 24.14 -1.94
C GLU A 528 24.18 24.31 -1.74
N GLY A 529 23.65 23.81 -0.64
CA GLY A 529 22.23 23.74 -0.34
C GLY A 529 21.65 22.36 -0.64
N SER A 530 20.42 22.16 -0.19
CA SER A 530 19.70 20.90 -0.34
C SER A 530 18.20 21.13 -0.54
N ASN A 531 17.45 20.04 -0.61
CA ASN A 531 16.01 20.09 -0.42
C ASN A 531 15.69 20.40 1.06
N LEU A 532 14.86 21.41 1.27
CA LEU A 532 14.13 21.71 2.48
C LEU A 532 12.67 21.42 2.19
N TRP A 533 12.10 20.39 2.80
CA TRP A 533 10.71 20.01 2.56
C TRP A 533 9.83 20.40 3.75
N ILE A 534 8.58 20.74 3.45
CA ILE A 534 7.54 21.00 4.45
C ILE A 534 6.29 20.23 4.05
N ASP A 535 5.87 19.30 4.91
CA ASP A 535 4.57 18.68 4.81
C ASP A 535 3.56 19.51 5.61
N SER A 536 2.41 19.77 5.00
CA SER A 536 1.43 20.68 5.55
C SER A 536 0.04 20.07 5.58
N TRP A 537 -0.71 20.36 6.63
CA TRP A 537 -2.14 20.03 6.68
C TRP A 537 -2.93 20.94 5.77
N VAL A 538 -3.76 20.35 4.92
CA VAL A 538 -4.70 21.04 4.03
C VAL A 538 -6.10 20.47 4.17
N ILE A 539 -7.11 21.26 3.78
CA ILE A 539 -8.51 20.84 3.77
C ILE A 539 -8.97 20.77 2.32
N PRO A 540 -9.32 19.58 1.78
CA PRO A 540 -9.89 19.47 0.43
C PRO A 540 -11.19 20.25 0.27
N GLU A 541 -11.44 20.80 -0.93
CA GLU A 541 -12.64 21.60 -1.23
C GLU A 541 -13.94 20.81 -1.05
N ASN A 542 -13.90 19.49 -1.24
CA ASN A 542 -15.04 18.60 -1.05
C ASN A 542 -15.21 18.07 0.39
N ALA A 543 -14.44 18.56 1.37
CA ALA A 543 -14.51 18.16 2.77
C ALA A 543 -15.93 18.32 3.33
N ARG A 544 -16.41 17.31 4.07
CA ARG A 544 -17.78 17.31 4.63
C ARG A 544 -17.84 17.87 6.05
N HIS A 545 -16.74 17.79 6.78
CA HIS A 545 -16.64 18.21 8.18
C HIS A 545 -15.49 19.21 8.37
N LYS A 546 -15.49 20.28 7.58
CA LYS A 546 -14.44 21.32 7.63
C LYS A 546 -14.15 21.87 9.03
N GLU A 547 -15.18 22.12 9.84
CA GLU A 547 -14.96 22.60 11.23
C GLU A 547 -14.28 21.53 12.10
N ASN A 548 -14.54 20.25 11.87
CA ASN A 548 -13.87 19.16 12.59
C ASN A 548 -12.42 19.00 12.12
N ALA A 549 -12.16 19.20 10.83
CA ALA A 549 -10.82 19.29 10.27
C ALA A 549 -10.01 20.42 10.91
N GLU A 550 -10.57 21.62 11.02
CA GLU A 550 -9.90 22.76 11.67
C GLU A 550 -9.63 22.50 13.16
N LYS A 551 -10.56 21.86 13.88
CA LYS A 551 -10.34 21.42 15.28
C LYS A 551 -9.22 20.39 15.39
N PHE A 552 -9.15 19.45 14.44
CA PHE A 552 -8.08 18.44 14.38
C PHE A 552 -6.72 19.10 14.16
N ILE A 553 -6.61 20.01 13.19
CA ILE A 553 -5.38 20.77 12.95
C ILE A 553 -4.99 21.61 14.18
N ASN A 554 -5.96 22.30 14.81
CA ASN A 554 -5.71 23.06 16.03
C ASN A 554 -5.20 22.19 17.19
N PHE A 555 -5.73 20.98 17.34
CA PHE A 555 -5.25 20.03 18.34
C PHE A 555 -3.79 19.63 18.07
N LEU A 556 -3.42 19.38 16.81
CA LEU A 556 -2.04 19.04 16.44
C LEU A 556 -1.06 20.21 16.61
N CYS A 557 -1.54 21.45 16.48
CA CYS A 557 -0.73 22.64 16.79
C CYS A 557 -0.49 22.85 18.30
N ARG A 558 -1.08 22.05 19.19
CA ARG A 558 -0.84 22.16 20.64
C ARG A 558 0.59 21.71 20.98
N PRO A 559 1.37 22.46 21.80
CA PRO A 559 2.78 22.15 22.04
C PRO A 559 3.08 20.76 22.60
N ASP A 560 2.25 20.25 23.52
CA ASP A 560 2.37 18.91 24.10
C ASP A 560 2.14 17.81 23.06
N ILE A 561 1.18 18.01 22.15
CA ILE A 561 0.88 17.08 21.06
C ILE A 561 1.99 17.10 20.01
N ALA A 562 2.48 18.27 19.62
CA ALA A 562 3.61 18.39 18.70
C ALA A 562 4.87 17.71 19.26
N LYS A 563 5.17 17.91 20.56
CA LYS A 563 6.27 17.22 21.24
C LYS A 563 6.07 15.70 21.30
N MET A 564 4.87 15.23 21.68
CA MET A 564 4.56 13.80 21.69
C MET A 564 4.81 13.19 20.30
N ASN A 565 4.34 13.87 19.27
CA ASN A 565 4.52 13.42 17.91
C ASN A 565 6.00 13.37 17.53
N PHE A 566 6.78 14.42 17.85
CA PHE A 566 8.23 14.44 17.66
C PHE A 566 8.94 13.26 18.34
N ASP A 567 8.59 12.96 19.60
CA ASP A 567 9.18 11.84 20.34
C ASP A 567 8.90 10.48 19.67
N TYR A 568 7.74 10.35 19.02
CA TYR A 568 7.34 9.13 18.33
C TYR A 568 8.01 8.98 16.96
N ILE A 569 8.03 10.05 16.14
CA ILE A 569 8.47 9.99 14.74
C ILE A 569 9.89 10.48 14.49
N THR A 570 10.49 11.27 15.39
CA THR A 570 11.82 11.90 15.29
C THR A 570 12.02 12.96 14.18
N TYR A 571 11.01 13.23 13.36
CA TYR A 571 10.97 14.33 12.40
C TYR A 571 10.76 15.69 13.05
N SER A 572 11.37 16.72 12.48
CA SER A 572 11.36 18.07 13.02
C SER A 572 9.98 18.71 13.00
N ILE A 573 9.59 19.25 14.14
CA ILE A 573 8.34 20.00 14.29
C ILE A 573 8.57 21.50 14.03
N PRO A 574 7.64 22.18 13.34
CA PRO A 574 7.65 23.63 13.18
C PRO A 574 7.11 24.37 14.43
N ASN A 575 6.64 23.61 15.43
CA ASN A 575 6.09 24.12 16.68
C ASN A 575 7.23 24.50 17.65
N THR A 576 7.45 25.80 17.85
CA THR A 576 8.57 26.33 18.66
C THR A 576 8.39 26.02 20.14
N ALA A 577 7.17 26.18 20.67
CA ALA A 577 6.85 25.84 22.05
C ALA A 577 6.95 24.31 22.29
N GLY A 578 6.54 23.50 21.32
CA GLY A 578 6.68 22.04 21.37
C GLY A 578 8.15 21.61 21.43
N ARG A 579 9.03 22.28 20.67
CA ARG A 579 10.48 22.07 20.73
C ARG A 579 11.04 22.37 22.12
N GLU A 580 10.59 23.44 22.76
CA GLU A 580 11.05 23.80 24.12
C GLU A 580 10.71 22.73 25.16
N LEU A 581 9.62 21.99 24.95
CA LEU A 581 9.20 20.89 25.82
C LEU A 581 10.03 19.61 25.67
N ILE A 582 10.87 19.49 24.64
CA ILE A 582 11.76 18.33 24.47
C ILE A 582 12.77 18.29 25.63
N GLU A 583 12.71 17.23 26.44
CA GLU A 583 13.48 17.11 27.69
C GLU A 583 14.97 16.83 27.42
N ASP A 584 15.27 16.04 26.39
CA ASP A 584 16.65 15.72 26.02
C ASP A 584 17.29 16.91 25.28
N GLU A 585 18.24 17.57 25.96
CA GLU A 585 18.93 18.73 25.40
C GLU A 585 19.72 18.42 24.13
N SER A 586 20.23 17.18 23.98
CA SER A 586 20.98 16.77 22.80
C SER A 586 20.08 16.69 21.57
N VAL A 587 18.81 16.31 21.76
CA VAL A 587 17.81 16.23 20.71
C VAL A 587 17.18 17.60 20.44
N ARG A 588 16.82 18.34 21.50
CA ARG A 588 16.25 19.70 21.40
C ARG A 588 17.18 20.69 20.68
N ASN A 589 18.49 20.51 20.86
CA ASN A 589 19.54 21.33 20.23
C ASN A 589 20.25 20.59 19.09
N SER A 590 19.71 19.46 18.62
CA SER A 590 20.28 18.71 17.52
C SER A 590 20.33 19.59 16.26
N THR A 591 21.50 19.70 15.65
CA THR A 591 21.67 20.38 14.36
C THR A 591 21.13 19.56 13.19
N ILE A 592 20.72 18.30 13.43
CA ILE A 592 20.03 17.45 12.44
C ILE A 592 18.54 17.80 12.42
N ALA A 593 17.91 17.76 13.60
CA ALA A 593 16.48 18.04 13.73
C ALA A 593 16.19 19.54 13.61
N PHE A 594 17.01 20.38 14.22
CA PHE A 594 16.79 21.82 14.28
C PHE A 594 18.06 22.58 13.89
N PRO A 595 18.48 22.49 12.61
CA PRO A 595 19.67 23.18 12.11
C PRO A 595 19.57 24.69 12.31
N ASP A 596 20.73 25.34 12.36
CA ASP A 596 20.78 26.80 12.40
C ASP A 596 20.20 27.37 11.09
N PRO A 597 19.36 28.43 11.13
CA PRO A 597 18.78 29.02 9.93
C PRO A 597 19.82 29.40 8.85
N SER A 598 21.05 29.74 9.24
CA SER A 598 22.14 30.01 8.30
C SER A 598 22.48 28.81 7.40
N GLN A 599 22.35 27.57 7.91
CA GLN A 599 22.57 26.34 7.14
C GLN A 599 21.46 26.09 6.10
N LEU A 600 20.30 26.72 6.28
CA LEU A 600 19.16 26.55 5.38
C LEU A 600 19.12 27.59 4.25
N THR A 601 19.97 28.62 4.28
CA THR A 601 19.95 29.76 3.34
C THR A 601 19.99 29.34 1.86
N ASN A 602 20.75 28.29 1.54
CA ASN A 602 20.89 27.78 0.17
C ASN A 602 19.92 26.63 -0.15
N CYS A 603 19.09 26.20 0.80
CA CYS A 603 18.11 25.13 0.58
C CYS A 603 16.86 25.68 -0.12
N GLU A 604 16.19 24.85 -0.91
CA GLU A 604 14.94 25.22 -1.58
C GLU A 604 13.88 24.13 -1.32
N THR A 605 12.60 24.49 -1.41
CA THR A 605 11.48 23.53 -1.41
C THR A 605 11.24 23.01 -2.82
N PHE A 606 10.74 21.79 -2.96
CA PHE A 606 10.32 21.32 -4.28
C PHE A 606 9.11 22.14 -4.75
N GLN A 607 9.11 22.48 -6.04
CA GLN A 607 7.99 23.10 -6.73
C GLN A 607 7.37 22.10 -7.69
N PHE A 608 6.08 22.28 -7.96
CA PHE A 608 5.41 21.55 -9.03
C PHE A 608 5.88 22.12 -10.38
N LEU A 609 6.57 21.29 -11.17
CA LEU A 609 7.20 21.73 -12.42
C LEU A 609 6.27 21.54 -13.64
N GLY A 610 5.07 20.98 -13.45
CA GLY A 610 4.15 20.63 -14.53
C GLY A 610 4.42 19.24 -15.13
N ASP A 611 3.36 18.63 -15.69
CA ASP A 611 3.38 17.24 -16.17
C ASP A 611 4.40 16.98 -17.29
N GLU A 612 4.69 17.99 -18.13
CA GLU A 612 5.69 17.90 -19.19
C GLU A 612 7.11 17.75 -18.62
N ASN A 613 7.45 18.56 -17.61
CA ASN A 613 8.74 18.48 -16.94
C ASN A 613 8.86 17.20 -16.11
N ASP A 614 7.80 16.78 -15.41
CA ASP A 614 7.80 15.49 -14.71
C ASP A 614 8.10 14.33 -15.68
N THR A 615 7.52 14.36 -16.88
CA THR A 615 7.79 13.37 -17.92
C THR A 615 9.26 13.41 -18.38
N LEU A 616 9.80 14.61 -18.57
CA LEU A 616 11.20 14.82 -18.95
C LEU A 616 12.16 14.28 -17.89
N TYR A 617 12.00 14.66 -16.62
CA TYR A 617 12.79 14.17 -15.50
C TYR A 617 12.76 12.63 -15.42
N ASN A 618 11.57 12.03 -15.56
CA ASN A 618 11.41 10.58 -15.57
C ASN A 618 12.12 9.92 -16.76
N GLN A 619 12.09 10.53 -17.95
CA GLN A 619 12.81 10.03 -19.11
C GLN A 619 14.32 10.06 -18.87
N LEU A 620 14.86 11.20 -18.44
CA LEU A 620 16.29 11.37 -18.17
C LEU A 620 16.76 10.40 -17.07
N TRP A 621 15.95 10.19 -16.03
CA TRP A 621 16.26 9.21 -14.99
C TRP A 621 16.35 7.78 -15.51
N ARG A 622 15.43 7.37 -16.41
CA ARG A 622 15.51 6.05 -17.06
C ARG A 622 16.78 5.89 -17.86
N GLU A 623 17.24 6.95 -18.53
CA GLU A 623 18.51 6.94 -19.24
C GLU A 623 19.69 6.72 -18.28
N VAL A 624 19.76 7.45 -17.15
CA VAL A 624 20.77 7.20 -16.08
C VAL A 624 20.73 5.74 -15.61
N LYS A 625 19.55 5.21 -15.31
CA LYS A 625 19.38 3.84 -14.81
C LYS A 625 19.69 2.77 -15.87
N SER A 626 19.69 3.12 -17.15
CA SER A 626 19.96 2.20 -18.27
C SER A 626 21.45 2.05 -18.68
N GLN A 627 22.30 3.04 -18.38
CA GLN A 627 23.74 3.00 -18.67
C GLN A 627 24.48 2.08 -17.70
#